data_AF-A0A5E4YY80-F1
#
_entry.id   AF-A0A5E4YY80-F1
#
_cell.length_a   1.000
_cell.length_b   1.000
_cell.length_c   1.000
_cell.angle_alpha   90.00
_cell.angle_beta   90.00
_cell.angle_gamma   90.00
#
_symmetry.space_group_name_H-M   'P 1'
#
loop_
_entity.id
_entity.type
_entity.pdbx_description
1 polymer ?
#
loop_
_entity_poly.entity_id
_entity_poly.type
_entity_poly.pdbx_seq_one_letter_code
_entity_poly.pdbx_strand_id
1 'polypeptide(L)'
;MNALTPIHRVIADGHVEVHTPSEFAGWWHDGYWIRVAQDEDYTNDWYITVRHPDGGYLYDGWWSDSGHRTVDEAVAEAFRGAELLVDDAKQENQNA
;
A
#
# COMPACT_ATOMS: atom_id res chain seq x y z
N MET A 1 -1.34 -18.17 -12.69
CA MET A 1 -2.23 -17.52 -11.70
C MET A 1 -1.86 -16.04 -11.71
N ASN A 2 -2.80 -15.14 -12.03
CA ASN A 2 -2.48 -13.70 -12.02
C ASN A 2 -2.24 -13.28 -10.56
N ALA A 3 -1.02 -12.81 -10.27
CA ALA A 3 -0.70 -12.28 -8.95
C ALA A 3 -1.69 -11.14 -8.62
N LEU A 4 -2.37 -11.24 -7.48
CA LEU A 4 -3.23 -10.16 -6.99
C LEU A 4 -2.35 -8.97 -6.62
N THR A 5 -2.68 -7.79 -7.15
CA THR A 5 -2.00 -6.53 -6.80
C THR A 5 -2.23 -6.20 -5.32
N PRO A 6 -1.34 -5.42 -4.68
CA PRO A 6 -1.44 -5.12 -3.25
C PRO A 6 -2.81 -4.57 -2.83
N ILE A 7 -3.41 -3.68 -3.61
CA ILE A 7 -4.74 -3.14 -3.33
C ILE A 7 -5.83 -4.23 -3.34
N HIS A 8 -5.79 -5.18 -4.30
CA HIS A 8 -6.72 -6.30 -4.33
C HIS A 8 -6.52 -7.24 -3.14
N ARG A 9 -5.28 -7.39 -2.66
CA ARG A 9 -5.00 -8.14 -1.44
C ARG A 9 -5.68 -7.44 -0.25
N VAL A 10 -5.50 -6.13 -0.05
CA VAL A 10 -6.16 -5.39 1.04
C VAL A 10 -7.67 -5.46 0.97
N ILE A 11 -8.26 -5.33 -0.22
CA ILE A 11 -9.71 -5.46 -0.42
C ILE A 11 -10.21 -6.86 -0.06
N ALA A 12 -9.43 -7.90 -0.35
CA ALA A 12 -9.82 -9.28 -0.09
C ALA A 12 -9.68 -9.71 1.38
N ASP A 13 -8.68 -9.18 2.08
CA ASP A 13 -8.30 -9.61 3.43
C ASP A 13 -8.80 -8.67 4.53
N GLY A 14 -9.10 -7.42 4.18
CA GLY A 14 -9.20 -6.31 5.12
C GLY A 14 -10.54 -5.58 5.19
N HIS A 15 -10.62 -4.63 6.13
CA HIS A 15 -11.66 -3.61 6.18
C HIS A 15 -11.19 -2.35 5.43
N VAL A 16 -11.80 -2.09 4.28
CA VAL A 16 -11.54 -0.87 3.49
C VAL A 16 -12.40 0.26 4.03
N GLU A 17 -11.76 1.34 4.45
CA GLU A 17 -12.42 2.55 4.97
C GLU A 17 -12.68 3.56 3.85
N VAL A 18 -11.71 3.72 2.94
CA VAL A 18 -11.77 4.66 1.81
C VAL A 18 -11.20 3.99 0.57
N HIS A 19 -11.89 4.16 -0.57
CA HIS A 19 -11.39 3.76 -1.88
C HIS A 19 -11.95 4.70 -2.95
N THR A 20 -11.13 5.65 -3.37
CA THR A 20 -11.40 6.64 -4.41
C THR A 20 -10.17 6.75 -5.33
N PRO A 21 -10.26 7.47 -6.47
CA PRO A 21 -9.10 7.69 -7.32
C PRO A 21 -7.94 8.45 -6.66
N SER A 22 -8.21 9.25 -5.62
CA SER A 22 -7.23 10.11 -4.93
C SER A 22 -6.98 9.74 -3.47
N GLU A 23 -7.66 8.73 -2.93
CA GLU A 23 -7.41 8.24 -1.58
C GLU A 23 -7.74 6.76 -1.45
N PHE A 24 -6.89 6.04 -0.72
CA PHE A 24 -7.18 4.71 -0.24
C PHE A 24 -6.79 4.60 1.23
N ALA A 25 -7.68 4.03 2.04
CA ALA A 25 -7.40 3.74 3.44
C ALA A 25 -8.05 2.41 3.85
N GLY A 26 -7.30 1.57 4.56
CA GLY A 26 -7.82 0.30 5.03
C GLY A 26 -6.87 -0.46 5.96
N TRP A 27 -7.43 -1.48 6.59
CA TRP A 27 -6.69 -2.38 7.48
C TRP A 27 -6.18 -3.58 6.68
N TRP A 28 -4.91 -3.90 6.86
CA TRP A 28 -4.20 -5.04 6.29
C TRP A 28 -3.91 -6.09 7.37
N HIS A 29 -3.58 -7.31 6.93
CA HIS A 29 -3.27 -8.48 7.76
C HIS A 29 -2.48 -8.13 9.03
N ASP A 30 -2.74 -8.85 10.13
CA ASP A 30 -2.15 -8.61 11.47
C ASP A 30 -2.45 -7.24 12.11
N GLY A 31 -3.31 -6.42 11.50
CA GLY A 31 -3.77 -5.13 12.07
C GLY A 31 -2.97 -3.92 11.61
N TYR A 32 -2.25 -4.03 10.50
CA TYR A 32 -1.53 -2.90 9.90
C TYR A 32 -2.55 -1.94 9.29
N TRP A 33 -2.36 -0.64 9.44
CA TRP A 33 -3.24 0.35 8.81
C TRP A 33 -2.50 1.06 7.68
N ILE A 34 -3.10 1.06 6.50
CA ILE A 34 -2.51 1.60 5.28
C ILE A 34 -3.38 2.75 4.81
N ARG A 35 -2.76 3.90 4.58
CA ARG A 35 -3.39 5.05 3.96
C ARG A 35 -2.47 5.66 2.92
N VAL A 36 -3.04 5.96 1.76
CA VAL A 36 -2.42 6.79 0.72
C VAL A 36 -3.42 7.86 0.31
N ALA A 37 -2.98 9.11 0.22
CA ALA A 37 -3.83 10.22 -0.17
C ALA A 37 -3.07 11.18 -1.07
N GLN A 38 -3.70 11.57 -2.17
CA GLN A 38 -3.14 12.49 -3.14
C GLN A 38 -3.32 13.93 -2.68
N ASP A 39 -2.28 14.74 -2.82
CA ASP A 39 -2.34 16.19 -2.61
C ASP A 39 -2.87 16.92 -3.84
N GLU A 40 -4.19 16.85 -4.04
CA GLU A 40 -4.87 17.45 -5.20
C GLU A 40 -4.71 18.98 -5.29
N ASP A 41 -4.33 19.65 -4.19
CA ASP A 41 -4.30 21.11 -4.09
C ASP A 41 -2.95 21.73 -4.51
N TYR A 42 -1.82 21.01 -4.39
CA TYR A 42 -0.50 21.58 -4.67
C TYR A 42 0.35 20.74 -5.62
N THR A 43 0.82 19.59 -5.15
CA THR A 43 1.84 18.82 -5.87
C THR A 43 1.26 17.69 -6.72
N ASN A 44 0.03 17.28 -6.42
CA ASN A 44 -0.56 16.00 -6.81
C ASN A 44 0.23 14.79 -6.31
N ASP A 45 1.28 14.95 -5.50
CA ASP A 45 2.05 13.82 -4.98
C ASP A 45 1.24 13.05 -3.92
N TRP A 46 1.56 11.77 -3.79
CA TRP A 46 0.93 10.89 -2.82
C TRP A 46 1.62 11.00 -1.45
N TYR A 47 0.82 11.27 -0.42
CA TYR A 47 1.23 11.07 0.97
C TYR A 47 0.92 9.63 1.39
N ILE A 48 1.92 8.94 1.92
CA ILE A 48 1.82 7.53 2.30
C ILE A 48 2.01 7.40 3.81
N THR A 49 1.09 6.68 4.44
CA THR A 49 1.15 6.31 5.85
C THR A 49 0.87 4.82 6.02
N VAL A 50 1.79 4.11 6.67
CA VAL A 50 1.63 2.71 7.08
C VAL A 50 1.93 2.61 8.57
N ARG A 51 0.94 2.17 9.34
CA ARG A 51 1.05 1.98 10.78
C ARG A 51 1.13 0.50 11.12
N HIS A 52 2.03 0.17 12.03
CA HIS A 52 2.13 -1.13 12.65
C HIS A 52 1.09 -1.23 13.81
N PRO A 53 0.57 -2.44 14.13
CA PRO A 53 -0.44 -2.62 15.18
C PRO A 53 -0.02 -2.15 16.58
N ASP A 54 1.28 -2.06 16.84
CA ASP A 54 1.83 -1.54 18.11
C ASP A 54 1.77 -0.01 18.23
N GLY A 55 1.30 0.68 17.19
CA GLY A 55 1.18 2.14 17.13
C GLY A 55 2.37 2.84 16.47
N GLY A 56 3.39 2.10 16.03
CA GLY A 56 4.51 2.65 15.27
C GLY A 56 4.14 2.98 13.82
N TYR A 57 4.94 3.85 13.19
CA TYR A 57 4.84 4.14 11.74
C TYR A 57 6.00 3.45 11.03
N LEU A 58 5.68 2.63 10.04
CA LEU A 58 6.66 1.95 9.18
C LEU A 58 6.98 2.79 7.95
N TYR A 59 5.96 3.49 7.43
CA TYR A 59 6.10 4.49 6.39
C TYR A 59 5.29 5.70 6.82
N ASP A 60 5.91 6.87 6.88
CA ASP A 60 5.18 8.15 6.95
C ASP A 60 5.89 9.21 6.12
N GLY A 61 5.35 9.54 4.95
CA GLY A 61 5.97 10.56 4.10
C GLY A 61 5.43 10.69 2.68
N TRP A 62 5.91 11.73 2.02
CA TRP A 62 5.58 12.05 0.63
C TRP A 62 6.35 11.16 -0.34
N TRP A 63 5.64 10.59 -1.31
CA TRP A 63 6.26 9.99 -2.48
C TRP A 63 6.48 11.06 -3.54
N SER A 64 7.70 11.58 -3.64
CA SER A 64 8.01 12.69 -4.54
C SER A 64 7.87 12.31 -6.03
N ASP A 65 7.42 13.27 -6.85
CA ASP A 65 7.22 13.08 -8.30
C ASP A 65 6.27 11.92 -8.61
N SER A 66 5.21 11.79 -7.81
CA SER A 66 4.21 10.72 -7.92
C SER A 66 2.87 11.22 -8.41
N GLY A 67 2.70 12.51 -8.71
CA GLY A 67 1.40 13.04 -9.16
C GLY A 67 0.84 12.52 -10.48
N HIS A 68 1.63 11.76 -11.24
CA HIS A 68 1.18 11.02 -12.41
C HIS A 68 0.78 9.56 -12.10
N ARG A 69 0.92 9.14 -10.84
CA ARG A 69 0.68 7.77 -10.38
C ARG A 69 -0.76 7.58 -9.93
N THR A 70 -1.25 6.35 -10.06
CA THR A 70 -2.58 5.97 -9.61
C THR A 70 -2.60 5.57 -8.14
N VAL A 71 -3.80 5.51 -7.56
CA VAL A 71 -4.01 4.98 -6.20
C VAL A 71 -3.45 3.56 -6.04
N ASP A 72 -3.59 2.71 -7.06
CA ASP A 72 -3.06 1.33 -7.06
C ASP A 72 -1.53 1.32 -6.94
N GLU A 73 -0.85 2.22 -7.66
CA GLU A 73 0.61 2.37 -7.60
C GLU A 73 1.04 2.93 -6.24
N ALA A 74 0.30 3.87 -5.67
CA ALA A 74 0.58 4.42 -4.35
C ALA A 74 0.42 3.37 -3.23
N VAL A 75 -0.63 2.52 -3.29
CA VAL A 75 -0.77 1.38 -2.37
C VAL A 75 0.39 0.40 -2.55
N ALA A 76 0.82 0.13 -3.79
CA ALA A 76 1.98 -0.73 -4.02
C ALA A 76 3.27 -0.15 -3.42
N GLU A 77 3.49 1.17 -3.52
CA GLU A 77 4.61 1.86 -2.88
C GLU A 77 4.54 1.80 -1.34
N ALA A 78 3.34 1.92 -0.77
CA ALA A 78 3.13 1.76 0.67
C ALA A 78 3.55 0.36 1.16
N PHE A 79 3.16 -0.68 0.43
CA PHE A 79 3.57 -2.06 0.72
C PHE A 79 5.08 -2.27 0.53
N ARG A 80 5.68 -1.67 -0.49
CA ARG A 80 7.12 -1.75 -0.75
C ARG A 80 7.92 -1.08 0.36
N GLY A 81 7.56 0.15 0.74
CA GLY A 81 8.27 0.93 1.75
C GLY A 81 8.09 0.42 3.17
N ALA A 82 6.98 -0.28 3.46
CA ALA A 82 6.75 -0.97 4.73
C ALA A 82 7.22 -2.45 4.73
N GLU A 83 7.89 -2.91 3.67
CA GLU A 83 8.36 -4.30 3.50
C GLU A 83 7.26 -5.37 3.69
N LEU A 84 6.02 -5.05 3.32
CA LEU A 84 4.85 -5.94 3.44
C LEU A 84 4.69 -6.88 2.24
N LEU A 85 5.45 -6.66 1.17
CA LEU A 85 5.51 -7.59 0.04
C LEU A 85 6.34 -8.80 0.47
N VAL A 86 5.66 -9.91 0.74
CA VAL A 86 6.35 -11.20 0.81
C VAL A 86 6.95 -11.44 -0.59
N ASP A 87 8.27 -11.60 -0.67
CA ASP A 87 8.94 -11.97 -1.92
C ASP A 87 8.33 -13.29 -2.44
N ASP A 88 7.34 -13.20 -3.32
CA ASP A 88 6.89 -14.31 -4.17
C ASP A 88 8.07 -14.84 -5.04
N ALA A 89 9.22 -14.13 -5.04
CA ALA A 89 10.48 -14.54 -5.65
C ALA A 89 11.26 -15.66 -4.91
N LYS A 90 10.79 -16.17 -3.76
CA LYS A 90 11.41 -17.33 -3.06
C LYS A 90 10.56 -18.60 -2.99
N GLN A 91 9.51 -18.72 -3.82
CA GLN A 91 8.67 -19.93 -3.84
C GLN A 91 8.80 -20.83 -5.09
N GLU A 92 9.83 -20.63 -5.92
CA GLU A 92 10.13 -21.51 -7.05
C GLU A 92 11.44 -22.32 -6.92
N ASN A 93 11.99 -22.54 -5.73
CA ASN A 93 13.22 -23.35 -5.59
C ASN A 93 13.27 -24.26 -4.36
N GLN A 94 12.18 -25.00 -4.08
CA GLN A 94 12.24 -26.15 -3.16
C GLN A 94 11.54 -27.43 -3.64
N ASN A 95 11.07 -27.52 -4.89
CA ASN A 95 10.56 -28.77 -5.46
C ASN A 95 11.02 -28.96 -6.92
N ALA A 96 12.29 -29.32 -7.12
CA ALA A 96 12.75 -30.06 -8.29
C ALA A 96 14.10 -30.74 -8.00
#